data_AF-A0A7W4J293-F1
#
_entry.id   AF-A0A7W4J293-F1
#
_cell.length_a   1.000
_cell.length_b   1.000
_cell.length_c   1.000
_cell.angle_alpha   90.00
_cell.angle_beta   90.00
_cell.angle_gamma   90.00
#
_symmetry.space_group_name_H-M   'P 1'
#
loop_
_entity.id
_entity.type
_entity.pdbx_description
1 polymer ?
#
loop_
_entity_poly.entity_id
_entity_poly.type
_entity_poly.pdbx_seq_one_letter_code
_entity_poly.pdbx_strand_id
1 'polypeptide(L)'
;MTRIFIDADACPVRDETYRVALRHGLHTFVVSNRMIAIPSSPLIERVVVTQGMDVADDWIAEQAGAHDIIISADIPLAARCVARGACVLDPRGRILDADAIGMALAMRNLMEDLRSTGAIMQGGRGFTRADRSTFLSALDTAVVRAKKRGAGAARPQWRPLPDADTP
;
A
#
# COMPACT_ATOMS: atom_id res chain seq x y z
N MET A 1 3.00 -10.90 9.42
CA MET A 1 4.25 -10.12 9.27
C MET A 1 3.98 -9.01 8.28
N THR A 2 4.36 -7.76 8.56
CA THR A 2 4.10 -6.61 7.67
C THR A 2 5.03 -6.62 6.46
N ARG A 3 4.48 -6.48 5.26
CA ARG A 3 5.21 -6.39 3.99
C ARG A 3 4.81 -5.12 3.25
N ILE A 4 5.62 -4.69 2.29
CA ILE A 4 5.32 -3.56 1.40
C ILE A 4 5.12 -4.08 -0.02
N PHE A 5 4.10 -3.58 -0.71
CA PHE A 5 3.86 -3.82 -2.13
C PHE A 5 3.88 -2.49 -2.86
N ILE A 6 4.60 -2.42 -3.98
CA ILE A 6 4.67 -1.23 -4.83
C ILE A 6 4.12 -1.59 -6.20
N ASP A 7 3.06 -0.89 -6.62
CA ASP A 7 2.68 -0.78 -8.02
C ASP A 7 3.70 0.15 -8.71
N ALA A 8 4.57 -0.41 -9.55
CA ALA A 8 5.80 0.25 -9.98
C ALA A 8 5.75 0.81 -11.42
N ASP A 9 4.62 0.71 -12.11
CA ASP A 9 4.52 1.13 -13.52
C ASP A 9 4.61 2.65 -13.70
N ALA A 10 4.20 3.42 -12.69
CA ALA A 10 4.31 4.89 -12.69
C ALA A 10 4.62 5.50 -11.30
N CYS A 11 5.17 4.73 -10.36
CA CYS A 11 5.39 5.21 -8.99
C CYS A 11 6.65 6.11 -8.87
N PRO A 12 6.50 7.41 -8.50
CA PRO A 12 7.62 8.35 -8.38
C PRO A 12 8.37 8.26 -7.04
N VAL A 13 7.93 7.37 -6.14
CA VAL A 13 8.41 7.26 -4.75
C VAL A 13 9.01 5.89 -4.43
N ARG A 14 9.47 5.15 -5.44
CA ARG A 14 10.11 3.83 -5.28
C ARG A 14 11.34 3.91 -4.38
N ASP A 15 12.24 4.86 -4.65
CA ASP A 15 13.48 5.02 -3.90
C ASP A 15 13.23 5.45 -2.44
N GLU A 16 12.25 6.32 -2.20
CA GLU A 16 11.75 6.62 -0.86
C GLU A 16 11.28 5.36 -0.14
N THR A 17 10.49 4.54 -0.83
CA THR A 17 9.93 3.31 -0.27
C THR A 17 11.04 2.32 0.09
N TYR A 18 12.02 2.11 -0.79
CA TYR A 18 13.17 1.24 -0.50
C TYR A 18 13.95 1.71 0.74
N ARG A 19 14.20 3.02 0.86
CA ARG A 19 14.91 3.58 2.02
C ARG A 19 14.18 3.29 3.33
N VAL A 20 12.86 3.44 3.36
CA VAL A 20 12.06 3.16 4.56
C VAL A 20 11.98 1.65 4.82
N ALA A 21 11.76 0.84 3.79
CA ALA A 21 11.69 -0.61 3.88
C ALA A 21 12.97 -1.21 4.49
N LEU A 22 14.14 -0.83 3.95
CA LEU A 22 15.44 -1.29 4.40
C LEU A 22 15.72 -0.89 5.84
N ARG A 23 15.40 0.35 6.22
CA ARG A 23 15.53 0.84 7.60
C ARG A 23 14.72 0.01 8.58
N HIS A 24 13.53 -0.42 8.18
CA HIS A 24 12.60 -1.16 9.04
C HIS A 24 12.70 -2.68 8.91
N GLY A 25 13.59 -3.19 8.05
CA GLY A 25 13.75 -4.62 7.78
C GLY A 25 12.50 -5.26 7.14
N LEU A 26 11.76 -4.51 6.33
CA LEU A 26 10.51 -4.98 5.74
C LEU A 26 10.75 -5.56 4.34
N HIS A 27 10.19 -6.74 4.09
CA HIS A 27 10.17 -7.32 2.76
C HIS A 27 9.28 -6.47 1.85
N THR A 28 9.78 -6.13 0.66
CA THR A 28 9.12 -5.25 -0.30
C THR A 28 9.04 -5.91 -1.65
N PHE A 29 7.83 -6.08 -2.16
CA PHE A 29 7.57 -6.55 -3.52
C PHE A 29 7.38 -5.35 -4.44
N VAL A 30 8.17 -5.31 -5.51
CA VAL A 30 8.09 -4.30 -6.55
C VAL A 30 7.45 -4.96 -7.77
N VAL A 31 6.17 -4.65 -7.99
CA VAL A 31 5.33 -5.33 -8.98
C VAL A 31 5.18 -4.45 -10.22
N SER A 32 5.49 -4.99 -11.38
CA SER A 32 5.35 -4.27 -12.65
C SER A 32 5.11 -5.20 -13.84
N ASN A 33 4.49 -4.66 -14.89
CA ASN A 33 4.28 -5.37 -16.16
C ASN A 33 5.54 -5.46 -17.05
N ARG A 34 6.64 -4.88 -16.58
CA ARG A 34 7.92 -4.80 -17.29
C ARG A 34 9.09 -4.96 -16.33
N MET A 35 10.24 -5.26 -16.91
CA MET A 35 11.48 -5.32 -16.15
C MET A 35 11.88 -3.92 -15.67
N ILE A 36 12.03 -3.75 -14.36
CA ILE A 36 12.50 -2.51 -13.74
C ILE A 36 13.75 -2.78 -12.92
N ALA A 37 14.61 -1.76 -12.81
CA ALA A 37 15.75 -1.82 -11.91
C ALA A 37 15.28 -1.70 -10.45
N ILE A 38 15.82 -2.55 -9.59
CA ILE A 38 15.63 -2.52 -8.14
C ILE A 38 17.00 -2.57 -7.44
N PRO A 39 17.13 -2.05 -6.21
CA PRO A 39 18.36 -2.17 -5.43
C PRO A 39 18.75 -3.64 -5.20
N SER A 40 20.06 -3.92 -5.15
CA SER A 40 20.55 -5.23 -4.75
C SER A 40 20.38 -5.40 -3.24
N SER A 41 19.30 -6.07 -2.83
CA SER A 41 19.01 -6.36 -1.43
C SER A 41 18.11 -7.60 -1.33
N PRO A 42 18.33 -8.50 -0.36
CA PRO A 42 17.44 -9.63 -0.11
C PRO A 42 16.06 -9.22 0.41
N LEU A 43 15.87 -7.95 0.80
CA LEU A 43 14.59 -7.43 1.28
C LEU A 43 13.72 -6.86 0.16
N ILE A 44 14.28 -6.63 -1.03
CA ILE A 44 13.58 -6.01 -2.15
C ILE A 44 13.47 -7.06 -3.26
N GLU A 45 12.26 -7.54 -3.49
CA GLU A 45 11.95 -8.54 -4.49
C GLU A 45 11.24 -7.88 -5.67
N ARG A 46 11.69 -8.18 -6.89
CA ARG A 46 11.00 -7.76 -8.10
C ARG A 46 10.07 -8.87 -8.56
N VAL A 47 8.82 -8.51 -8.81
CA VAL A 47 7.80 -9.38 -9.38
C VAL A 47 7.40 -8.82 -10.73
N VAL A 48 7.73 -9.55 -11.80
CA VAL A 48 7.32 -9.21 -13.16
C VAL A 48 6.10 -10.06 -13.51
N VAL A 49 4.97 -9.41 -13.73
CA VAL A 49 3.73 -10.08 -14.13
C VAL A 49 3.60 -10.13 -15.66
N THR A 50 2.72 -10.98 -16.16
CA THR A 50 2.38 -11.01 -17.59
C THR A 50 1.85 -9.67 -18.07
N GLN A 51 2.13 -9.33 -19.32
CA GLN A 51 1.62 -8.09 -19.89
C GLN A 51 0.10 -8.17 -20.06
N GLY A 52 -0.59 -7.16 -19.55
CA GLY A 52 -2.04 -7.04 -19.61
C GLY A 52 -2.48 -5.86 -18.77
N MET A 53 -3.68 -5.35 -19.07
CA MET A 53 -4.35 -4.38 -18.21
C MET A 53 -4.64 -5.03 -16.86
N ASP A 54 -4.44 -4.30 -15.77
CA ASP A 54 -4.79 -4.68 -14.38
C ASP A 54 -4.09 -5.92 -13.79
N VAL A 55 -3.22 -6.62 -14.53
CA VAL A 55 -2.56 -7.85 -14.04
C VAL A 55 -1.69 -7.60 -12.80
N ALA A 56 -0.97 -6.48 -12.75
CA ALA A 56 -0.15 -6.11 -11.60
C ALA A 56 -1.01 -5.84 -10.37
N ASP A 57 -2.13 -5.14 -10.58
CA ASP A 57 -3.09 -4.83 -9.52
C ASP A 57 -3.73 -6.10 -8.98
N ASP A 58 -4.13 -7.02 -9.86
CA ASP A 58 -4.71 -8.31 -9.50
C ASP A 58 -3.75 -9.12 -8.62
N TRP A 59 -2.49 -9.21 -9.05
CA TRP A 59 -1.46 -9.88 -8.27
C TRP A 59 -1.27 -9.23 -6.89
N ILE A 60 -1.18 -7.90 -6.81
CA ILE A 60 -1.04 -7.20 -5.52
C ILE A 60 -2.25 -7.47 -4.63
N ALA A 61 -3.47 -7.36 -5.16
CA ALA A 61 -4.69 -7.56 -4.39
C ALA A 61 -4.84 -9.00 -3.89
N GLU A 62 -4.41 -9.99 -4.68
CA GLU A 62 -4.41 -11.39 -4.28
C GLU A 62 -3.43 -11.67 -3.13
N GLN A 63 -2.22 -11.07 -3.18
CA GLN A 63 -1.16 -11.29 -2.20
C GLN A 63 -1.27 -10.44 -0.94
N ALA A 64 -1.95 -9.29 -1.03
CA ALA A 64 -2.12 -8.36 0.08
C ALA A 64 -2.91 -9.01 1.22
N GLY A 65 -2.42 -8.81 2.44
CA GLY A 65 -3.08 -9.26 3.66
C GLY A 65 -3.16 -8.18 4.73
N ALA A 66 -3.69 -8.56 5.89
CA ALA A 66 -3.81 -7.67 7.02
C ALA A 66 -2.45 -7.09 7.44
N HIS A 67 -2.42 -5.77 7.64
CA HIS A 67 -1.24 -5.01 8.05
C HIS A 67 -0.11 -4.91 7.02
N ASP A 68 -0.33 -5.36 5.78
CA ASP A 68 0.55 -5.01 4.68
C ASP A 68 0.34 -3.55 4.26
N ILE A 69 1.34 -2.98 3.59
CA ILE A 69 1.32 -1.60 3.09
C ILE A 69 1.42 -1.63 1.57
N ILE A 70 0.49 -0.99 0.89
CA ILE A 70 0.45 -0.91 -0.58
C ILE A 70 0.73 0.52 -0.98
N ILE A 71 1.66 0.71 -1.91
CA ILE A 71 1.95 1.99 -2.54
C ILE A 71 1.31 1.99 -3.93
N SER A 72 0.18 2.67 -4.07
CA SER A 72 -0.51 2.85 -5.35
C SER A 72 -1.43 4.06 -5.32
N ALA A 73 -1.66 4.67 -6.49
CA ALA A 73 -2.67 5.70 -6.69
C ALA A 73 -3.97 5.16 -7.30
N ASP A 74 -4.01 3.87 -7.64
CA ASP A 74 -5.19 3.22 -8.23
C ASP A 74 -6.25 2.97 -7.16
N ILE A 75 -7.43 3.56 -7.36
CA ILE A 75 -8.54 3.50 -6.41
C ILE A 75 -9.19 2.10 -6.38
N PRO A 76 -9.52 1.45 -7.52
CA PRO A 76 -9.92 0.04 -7.54
C PRO A 76 -8.98 -0.90 -6.78
N LEU A 77 -7.66 -0.83 -7.02
CA LEU A 77 -6.68 -1.64 -6.29
C LEU A 77 -6.74 -1.32 -4.80
N ALA A 78 -6.77 -0.03 -4.45
CA ALA A 78 -6.83 0.41 -3.05
C ALA A 78 -8.05 -0.18 -2.33
N ALA A 79 -9.22 -0.17 -2.96
CA ALA A 79 -10.45 -0.73 -2.42
C ALA A 79 -10.30 -2.22 -2.06
N ARG A 80 -9.71 -3.01 -2.96
CA ARG A 80 -9.50 -4.45 -2.74
C ARG A 80 -8.50 -4.72 -1.62
N CYS A 81 -7.43 -3.94 -1.54
CA CYS A 81 -6.40 -4.08 -0.52
C CYS A 81 -6.91 -3.67 0.87
N VAL A 82 -7.66 -2.57 0.97
CA VAL A 82 -8.28 -2.12 2.23
C VAL A 82 -9.30 -3.13 2.74
N ALA A 83 -10.10 -3.74 1.85
CA ALA A 83 -11.03 -4.80 2.22
C ALA A 83 -10.34 -6.02 2.86
N ARG A 84 -9.04 -6.22 2.59
CA ARG A 84 -8.20 -7.28 3.19
C ARG A 84 -7.46 -6.84 4.46
N GLY A 85 -7.73 -5.63 4.95
CA GLY A 85 -7.10 -5.07 6.15
C GLY A 85 -5.69 -4.51 5.91
N ALA A 86 -5.32 -4.27 4.65
CA ALA A 86 -4.08 -3.62 4.30
C ALA A 86 -4.21 -2.08 4.35
N CYS A 87 -3.07 -1.39 4.44
CA CYS A 87 -2.99 0.06 4.43
C CYS A 87 -2.49 0.54 3.08
N VAL A 88 -3.25 1.39 2.40
CA VAL A 88 -2.86 1.87 1.06
C VAL A 88 -2.44 3.33 1.15
N LEU A 89 -1.30 3.66 0.55
CA LEU A 89 -0.73 5.00 0.47
C LEU A 89 -0.55 5.40 -0.99
N ASP A 90 -1.05 6.59 -1.35
CA ASP A 90 -0.72 7.17 -2.64
C ASP A 90 0.70 7.77 -2.63
N PRO A 91 1.31 8.01 -3.80
CA PRO A 91 2.64 8.62 -3.88
C PRO A 91 2.74 10.02 -3.26
N ARG A 92 1.63 10.70 -2.97
CA ARG A 92 1.58 12.02 -2.33
C ARG A 92 1.44 11.93 -0.81
N GLY A 93 1.43 10.71 -0.26
CA GLY A 93 1.35 10.45 1.18
C GLY A 93 -0.07 10.48 1.75
N ARG A 94 -1.11 10.45 0.90
CA ARG A 94 -2.48 10.28 1.36
C ARG A 94 -2.76 8.81 1.66
N ILE A 95 -3.36 8.55 2.80
CA ILE A 95 -3.89 7.22 3.13
C ILE A 95 -5.23 7.07 2.42
N LEU A 96 -5.37 5.98 1.67
CA LEU A 96 -6.64 5.57 1.07
C LEU A 96 -7.29 4.58 2.02
N ASP A 97 -8.14 5.07 2.92
CA ASP A 97 -9.00 4.27 3.77
C ASP A 97 -10.40 4.10 3.14
N ALA A 98 -11.28 3.35 3.80
CA ALA A 98 -12.61 3.03 3.24
C ALA A 98 -13.41 4.30 2.88
N ASP A 99 -13.35 5.33 3.74
CA ASP A 99 -14.07 6.59 3.52
C ASP A 99 -13.47 7.37 2.35
N ALA A 100 -12.14 7.50 2.31
CA ALA A 100 -11.42 8.16 1.21
C ALA A 100 -11.66 7.45 -0.13
N ILE A 101 -11.71 6.12 -0.12
CA ILE A 101 -11.96 5.29 -1.31
C ILE A 101 -13.39 5.49 -1.79
N GLY A 102 -14.39 5.48 -0.90
CA GLY A 102 -15.79 5.72 -1.27
C GLY A 102 -15.98 7.07 -1.96
N MET A 103 -15.40 8.14 -1.39
CA MET A 103 -15.42 9.47 -2.00
C MET A 103 -14.66 9.51 -3.35
N ALA A 104 -13.50 8.87 -3.43
CA ALA A 104 -12.68 8.85 -4.64
C ALA A 104 -13.36 8.08 -5.78
N LEU A 105 -14.03 6.96 -5.49
CA LEU A 105 -14.83 6.21 -6.47
C LEU A 105 -16.00 7.05 -6.99
N ALA A 106 -16.74 7.70 -6.10
CA ALA A 106 -17.86 8.57 -6.49
C ALA A 106 -17.39 9.72 -7.41
N MET A 107 -16.28 10.38 -7.05
CA MET A 107 -15.69 11.44 -7.88
C MET A 107 -15.17 10.91 -9.22
N ARG A 108 -14.52 9.73 -9.22
CA ARG A 108 -14.04 9.09 -10.46
C ARG A 108 -15.20 8.84 -11.43
N ASN A 109 -16.28 8.24 -10.96
CA ASN A 109 -17.45 7.95 -11.78
C ASN A 109 -18.07 9.24 -12.34
N LEU A 110 -18.21 10.28 -11.50
CA LEU A 110 -18.67 11.59 -11.95
C LEU A 110 -17.76 12.20 -13.03
N MET A 111 -16.43 12.12 -12.86
CA MET A 111 -15.47 12.64 -13.84
C MET A 111 -15.49 11.84 -15.15
N GLU A 112 -15.73 10.54 -15.09
CA GLU A 112 -15.92 9.67 -16.25
C GLU A 112 -17.19 10.05 -17.02
N ASP A 113 -18.30 10.27 -16.32
CA ASP A 113 -19.55 10.77 -16.89
C ASP A 113 -19.35 12.13 -17.55
N LEU A 114 -18.71 13.09 -16.88
CA LEU A 114 -18.43 14.42 -17.45
C LEU A 114 -17.53 14.34 -18.69
N ARG A 115 -16.55 13.44 -18.70
CA ARG A 115 -15.68 13.22 -19.87
C ARG A 115 -16.48 12.66 -21.05
N SER A 116 -17.42 11.76 -20.80
CA SER A 116 -18.32 11.21 -21.83
C SER A 116 -19.18 12.29 -22.49
N THR A 117 -19.47 13.38 -21.77
CA THR A 117 -20.22 14.55 -22.28
C THR A 117 -19.37 15.63 -22.96
N GLY A 118 -18.05 15.40 -23.12
CA GLY A 118 -17.16 16.30 -23.87
C GLY A 118 -16.50 17.42 -23.05
N ALA A 119 -16.53 17.35 -21.71
CA ALA A 119 -15.85 18.33 -20.86
C ALA A 119 -14.32 18.20 -20.92
N ILE A 120 -13.61 19.30 -21.21
CA ILE A 120 -12.14 19.37 -21.19
C ILE A 120 -11.66 19.47 -19.73
N MET A 121 -10.92 18.47 -19.27
CA MET A 121 -10.30 18.47 -17.94
C MET A 121 -8.94 19.19 -17.97
N GLN A 122 -8.72 20.11 -17.04
CA GLN A 122 -7.37 20.63 -16.76
C GLN A 122 -6.50 19.52 -16.14
N GLY A 123 -5.24 19.41 -16.58
CA GLY A 123 -4.27 18.47 -16.02
C GLY A 123 -3.96 18.76 -14.55
N GLY A 124 -3.79 17.69 -13.75
CA GLY A 124 -3.44 17.82 -12.34
C GLY A 124 -2.03 18.41 -12.13
N ARG A 125 -1.80 19.01 -10.95
CA ARG A 125 -0.46 19.51 -10.57
C ARG A 125 0.60 18.40 -10.62
N GLY A 126 1.81 18.75 -11.05
CA GLY A 126 2.95 17.83 -11.07
C GLY A 126 3.39 17.37 -9.67
N PHE A 127 4.19 16.31 -9.62
CA PHE A 127 4.75 15.77 -8.38
C PHE A 127 5.89 16.66 -7.87
N THR A 128 5.84 17.06 -6.59
CA THR A 128 6.78 18.02 -6.01
C THR A 128 7.66 17.40 -4.92
N ARG A 129 8.71 18.12 -4.52
CA ARG A 129 9.55 17.73 -3.37
C ARG A 129 8.76 17.71 -2.05
N ALA A 130 7.75 18.59 -1.92
CA ALA A 130 6.88 18.60 -0.75
C ALA A 130 6.05 17.30 -0.68
N ASP A 131 5.48 16.85 -1.80
CA ASP A 131 4.75 15.58 -1.87
C ASP A 131 5.63 14.40 -1.46
N ARG A 132 6.89 14.38 -1.90
CA ARG A 132 7.88 13.37 -1.47
C ARG A 132 8.13 13.37 0.03
N SER A 133 8.23 14.55 0.64
CA SER A 133 8.41 14.67 2.09
C SER A 133 7.18 14.16 2.84
N THR A 134 5.99 14.54 2.39
CA THR A 134 4.71 14.06 2.94
C THR A 134 4.61 12.55 2.85
N PHE A 135 4.96 11.97 1.69
CA PHE A 135 4.98 10.53 1.48
C PHE A 135 5.90 9.81 2.47
N LEU A 136 7.14 10.29 2.65
CA LEU A 136 8.08 9.69 3.61
C LEU A 136 7.54 9.68 5.04
N SER A 137 6.96 10.79 5.49
CA SER A 137 6.35 10.90 6.82
C SER A 137 5.14 9.97 6.98
N ALA A 138 4.29 9.88 5.94
CA ALA A 138 3.12 9.02 5.93
C ALA A 138 3.51 7.53 5.94
N LEU A 139 4.50 7.13 5.13
CA LEU A 139 4.98 5.76 5.07
C LEU A 139 5.60 5.31 6.39
N ASP A 140 6.45 6.13 7.01
CA ASP A 140 7.06 5.80 8.30
C ASP A 140 5.98 5.61 9.39
N THR A 141 4.99 6.50 9.40
CA THR A 141 3.83 6.39 10.30
C THR A 141 3.03 5.10 10.06
N ALA A 142 2.77 4.75 8.79
CA ALA A 142 2.05 3.54 8.42
C ALA A 142 2.81 2.27 8.87
N VAL A 143 4.12 2.24 8.67
CA VAL A 143 4.99 1.13 9.12
C VAL A 143 4.92 0.94 10.63
N VAL A 144 5.06 2.01 11.40
CA VAL A 144 4.99 1.94 12.88
C VAL A 144 3.62 1.43 13.34
N ARG A 145 2.54 1.91 12.72
CA ARG A 145 1.17 1.46 13.03
C ARG A 145 0.95 -0.01 12.68
N ALA A 146 1.40 -0.44 11.49
CA ALA A 146 1.27 -1.81 11.03
C ALA A 146 2.03 -2.80 11.94
N LYS A 147 3.27 -2.47 12.33
CA LYS A 147 4.06 -3.28 13.27
C LYS A 147 3.38 -3.42 14.64
N LYS A 148 2.79 -2.33 15.18
CA LYS A 148 2.05 -2.37 16.46
C LYS A 148 0.81 -3.28 16.37
N ARG A 149 0.05 -3.20 15.29
CA ARG A 149 -1.15 -4.04 15.09
C ARG A 149 -0.79 -5.52 14.92
N GLY A 150 0.27 -5.82 14.17
CA GLY A 150 0.78 -7.19 14.03
C GLY A 150 1.33 -7.79 15.34
N ALA A 151 1.95 -6.98 16.19
CA ALA A 151 2.42 -7.42 17.51
C ALA A 151 1.26 -7.62 18.52
N GLY A 152 0.19 -6.84 18.42
CA GLY A 152 -0.99 -6.94 19.28
C GLY A 152 -1.77 -8.26 19.10
N ALA A 153 -1.78 -8.83 17.89
CA ALA A 153 -2.39 -10.11 17.59
C ALA A 153 -1.62 -11.32 18.17
N ALA A 154 -0.35 -11.13 18.53
CA ALA A 154 0.53 -12.19 19.04
C ALA A 154 0.67 -12.22 20.56
N ARG A 155 -0.17 -11.50 21.32
CA ARG A 155 -0.16 -11.61 22.79
C ARG A 155 -0.63 -13.01 23.19
N PRO A 156 0.20 -13.82 23.88
CA PRO A 156 -0.26 -15.10 24.38
C PRO A 156 -1.40 -14.84 25.37
N GLN A 157 -2.52 -15.52 25.16
CA GLN A 157 -3.62 -15.55 26.10
C GLN A 157 -3.06 -16.14 27.40
N TRP A 158 -2.75 -15.28 28.36
CA TRP A 158 -2.48 -15.71 29.73
C TRP A 158 -3.69 -16.51 30.21
N ARG A 159 -3.52 -17.84 30.34
CA ARG A 159 -4.42 -18.70 31.10
C ARG A 159 -3.88 -18.73 32.53
N PRO A 160 -4.63 -18.29 33.55
CA PRO A 160 -4.24 -18.59 34.91
C PRO A 160 -4.18 -20.11 35.09
N LEU A 161 -3.12 -20.59 35.73
CA LEU A 161 -3.01 -21.97 36.18
C LEU A 161 -4.17 -22.24 37.15
N PRO A 162 -4.82 -23.42 37.10
CA PRO A 162 -5.79 -23.77 38.13
C PRO A 162 -5.07 -23.83 39.47
N ASP A 163 -5.64 -23.15 40.45
CA ASP A 163 -5.11 -23.07 41.81
C ASP A 163 -4.87 -24.48 42.35
N ALA A 164 -3.60 -24.81 42.53
CA ALA A 164 -3.18 -25.99 43.26
C ALA A 164 -3.20 -25.62 44.75
N ASP A 165 -4.33 -25.87 45.41
CA ASP A 165 -4.43 -26.38 46.78
C ASP A 165 -5.90 -26.38 47.27
N THR A 166 -6.55 -27.56 47.27
CA THR A 166 -6.82 -28.46 48.43
C THR A 166 -8.16 -28.15 49.14
N PRO A 167 -8.80 -29.07 49.87
CA PRO A 167 -8.29 -30.26 50.59
C PRO A 167 -8.49 -31.61 49.91
#